data_AF-A0AAV7BVH2-F1
#
_entry.id   AF-A0AAV7BVH2-F1
#
_cell.length_a   1.000
_cell.length_b   1.000
_cell.length_c   1.000
_cell.angle_alpha   90.00
_cell.angle_beta   90.00
_cell.angle_gamma   90.00
#
_symmetry.space_group_name_H-M   'P 1'
#
loop_
_entity.id
_entity.type
_entity.pdbx_description
1 polymer ?
#
loop_
_entity_poly.entity_id
_entity_poly.type
_entity_poly.pdbx_seq_one_letter_code
_entity_poly.pdbx_strand_id
1 'polypeptide(L)'
;MASYLRPASLSTAICQALLKGGSDPTLKNLAGENFLFSVLRGAAMEGCKDSQLLISLALKHNLDLLSRNCNGLTVYDEARKISAPISVIRLLKKKTQEQQNIFLNQQNRKLLNNVTIQYNCGPDESHKMIPILDVGSWKPGRKVRLFICGQTRVGKTTFANTLKELLFLPQYFLPGKLFDTHPGQNISTELPNNMVSALIILDMNWLLQDIFGVFGNFALSPASGTNKERWHREELAAALNLTNGDVEGALDLLEAFQLVFKTQEGEYVVPGWLKKGGPERSGGCENMRGIGYRWKDCNRGMFSHFLVGRLQIQLICMFGTERCSFWKGGALVVTKAQLRIEVSEDRRNLYLIGGWRLKDAEGDCYHLLEKVGKEVEILLRNEHGQHYEKIHLCPTELRNLTVSSEVAALVGFVRSAGIIEELSGFSFQQILEAEKQNVPLCGKWSMQPWEVLFPQHDTRILSSLGMNCSSRWLEGSTLSTLCSLLDTRSPVELDWKRLGELLGKASNSTITEVEEEARNKGLSPTNLILIKYPVILYQLIQCLTQMDREDCVSAINNMMMQLKDKVENQ
;
A
#
# COMPACT_ATOMS: atom_id res chain seq x y z
N MET A 1 34.05 -28.76 36.56
CA MET A 1 35.18 -29.67 36.81
C MET A 1 35.98 -29.97 35.54
N ALA A 2 35.39 -30.50 34.47
CA ALA A 2 36.11 -30.81 33.22
C ALA A 2 36.78 -29.59 32.54
N SER A 3 36.23 -28.38 32.69
CA SER A 3 36.81 -27.13 32.15
C SER A 3 38.08 -26.64 32.86
N TYR A 4 38.47 -27.25 33.98
CA TYR A 4 39.61 -26.84 34.81
C TYR A 4 40.78 -27.85 34.80
N LEU A 5 40.67 -28.95 34.05
CA LEU A 5 41.64 -30.04 34.07
C LEU A 5 42.48 -30.04 32.79
N ARG A 6 43.75 -29.65 32.92
CA ARG A 6 44.78 -29.91 31.92
C ARG A 6 45.51 -31.20 32.28
N PRO A 7 45.83 -32.11 31.32
CA PRO A 7 45.66 -31.99 29.87
C PRO A 7 44.35 -32.62 29.29
N ALA A 8 44.02 -32.28 28.03
CA ALA A 8 42.87 -32.76 27.24
C ALA A 8 42.58 -34.28 27.32
N SER A 9 43.63 -35.10 27.44
CA SER A 9 43.52 -36.55 27.58
C SER A 9 42.87 -36.95 28.91
N LEU A 10 43.17 -36.23 29.99
CA LEU A 10 42.56 -36.41 31.31
C LEU A 10 41.10 -35.93 31.31
N SER A 11 40.83 -34.79 30.67
CA SER A 11 39.45 -34.29 30.49
C SER A 11 38.60 -35.24 29.66
N THR A 12 39.17 -35.87 28.63
CA THR A 12 38.50 -36.91 27.83
C THR A 12 38.23 -38.17 28.66
N ALA A 13 39.22 -38.64 29.42
CA ALA A 13 39.08 -39.80 30.29
C ALA A 13 38.06 -39.58 31.42
N ILE A 14 38.01 -38.37 31.99
CA ILE A 14 37.05 -37.99 33.04
C ILE A 14 35.65 -37.84 32.47
N CYS A 15 35.48 -37.21 31.30
CA CYS A 15 34.19 -37.17 30.61
C CYS A 15 33.69 -38.58 30.32
N GLN A 16 34.56 -39.48 29.83
CA GLN A 16 34.23 -40.89 29.64
C GLN A 16 33.87 -41.60 30.95
N ALA A 17 34.59 -41.34 32.04
CA ALA A 17 34.33 -41.95 33.35
C ALA A 17 33.00 -41.44 33.95
N LEU A 18 32.71 -40.14 33.87
CA LEU A 18 31.47 -39.53 34.35
C LEU A 18 30.26 -40.02 33.55
N LEU A 19 30.40 -40.15 32.23
CA LEU A 19 29.35 -40.68 31.35
C LEU A 19 29.15 -42.20 31.54
N LYS A 20 30.20 -42.97 31.87
CA LYS A 20 30.10 -44.39 32.25
C LYS A 20 29.55 -44.60 33.66
N GLY A 21 29.75 -43.64 34.57
CA GLY A 21 29.29 -43.66 35.96
C GLY A 21 27.82 -43.27 36.17
N GLY A 22 27.03 -43.11 35.09
CA GLY A 22 25.60 -42.81 35.18
C GLY A 22 25.24 -41.33 35.33
N SER A 23 26.15 -40.40 35.03
CA SER A 23 25.81 -38.97 35.02
C SER A 23 24.81 -38.68 33.90
N ASP A 24 23.67 -38.07 34.23
CA ASP A 24 22.67 -37.69 33.25
C ASP A 24 23.16 -36.49 32.40
N PRO A 25 23.48 -36.69 31.12
CA PRO A 25 24.00 -35.63 30.27
C PRO A 25 22.92 -34.62 29.86
N THR A 26 21.65 -34.88 30.18
CA THR A 26 20.50 -33.99 29.87
C THR A 26 20.31 -32.88 30.90
N LEU A 27 21.00 -32.95 32.05
CA LEU A 27 20.96 -31.90 33.07
C LEU A 27 21.48 -30.58 32.52
N LYS A 28 20.72 -29.51 32.77
CA LYS A 28 21.06 -28.14 32.43
C LYS A 28 21.64 -27.43 33.65
N ASN A 29 22.66 -26.59 33.44
CA ASN A 29 23.15 -25.72 34.50
C ASN A 29 22.16 -24.56 34.77
N LEU A 30 22.48 -23.71 35.76
CA LEU A 30 21.66 -22.54 36.11
C LEU A 30 21.49 -21.52 34.95
N ALA A 31 22.37 -21.55 33.95
CA ALA A 31 22.28 -20.74 32.74
C ALA A 31 21.46 -21.43 31.62
N GLY A 32 20.79 -22.55 31.92
CA GLY A 32 20.01 -23.33 30.96
C GLY A 32 20.85 -24.11 29.96
N GLU A 33 22.17 -24.16 30.14
CA GLU A 33 23.10 -24.79 29.22
C GLU A 33 23.23 -26.27 29.51
N ASN A 34 23.15 -27.09 28.47
CA ASN A 34 23.49 -28.49 28.58
C ASN A 34 25.02 -28.69 28.63
N PHE A 35 25.41 -29.92 28.93
CA PHE A 35 26.81 -30.33 29.03
C PHE A 35 27.66 -29.99 27.77
N LEU A 36 27.06 -29.94 26.57
CA LEU A 36 27.79 -29.65 25.32
C LEU A 36 28.39 -28.23 25.30
N PHE A 37 27.74 -27.23 25.89
CA PHE A 37 28.31 -25.88 25.98
C PHE A 37 29.60 -25.85 26.80
N SER A 38 29.65 -26.63 27.89
CA SER A 38 30.84 -26.72 28.75
C SER A 38 31.99 -27.44 28.06
N VAL A 39 31.69 -28.56 27.39
CA VAL A 39 32.65 -29.33 26.59
C VAL A 39 33.20 -28.47 25.45
N LEU A 40 32.34 -27.72 24.76
CA LEU A 40 32.70 -26.84 23.66
C LEU A 40 33.65 -25.72 24.08
N ARG A 41 33.37 -25.04 25.18
CA ARG A 41 34.26 -23.98 25.69
C ARG A 41 35.61 -24.54 26.13
N GLY A 42 35.63 -25.69 26.82
CA GLY A 42 36.88 -26.36 27.18
C GLY A 42 37.70 -26.78 25.95
N ALA A 43 37.03 -27.38 24.97
CA ALA A 43 37.65 -27.82 23.71
C ALA A 43 38.21 -26.66 22.87
N ALA A 44 37.60 -25.48 22.93
CA ALA A 44 38.06 -24.29 22.21
C ALA A 44 39.30 -23.65 22.86
N MET A 45 39.43 -23.73 24.19
CA MET A 45 40.57 -23.13 24.91
C MET A 45 41.90 -23.85 24.71
N GLU A 46 41.89 -25.16 24.40
CA GLU A 46 43.11 -25.97 24.31
C GLU A 46 43.70 -26.12 22.90
N GLY A 47 42.97 -25.72 21.84
CA GLY A 47 43.48 -25.76 20.46
C GLY A 47 43.96 -27.15 19.97
N CYS A 48 43.64 -28.22 20.69
CA CYS A 48 44.22 -29.55 20.50
C CYS A 48 43.45 -30.36 19.42
N LYS A 49 44.16 -31.28 18.74
CA LYS A 49 43.56 -32.28 17.85
C LYS A 49 42.50 -33.15 18.55
N ASP A 50 42.57 -33.25 19.88
CA ASP A 50 41.65 -34.04 20.70
C ASP A 50 40.30 -33.35 20.94
N SER A 51 40.18 -32.04 20.66
CA SER A 51 38.94 -31.27 20.82
C SER A 51 37.79 -31.80 19.97
N GLN A 52 38.08 -32.30 18.77
CA GLN A 52 37.06 -32.90 17.90
C GLN A 52 36.58 -34.26 18.45
N LEU A 53 37.47 -35.04 19.06
CA LEU A 53 37.16 -36.34 19.63
C LEU A 53 36.28 -36.18 20.88
N LEU A 54 36.61 -35.22 21.73
CA LEU A 54 35.82 -34.85 22.92
C LEU A 54 34.40 -34.42 22.55
N ILE A 55 34.25 -33.53 21.54
CA ILE A 55 32.94 -33.09 21.06
C ILE A 55 32.17 -34.24 20.41
N SER A 56 32.85 -35.07 19.61
CA SER A 56 32.22 -36.25 19.00
C SER A 56 31.72 -37.24 20.06
N LEU A 57 32.46 -37.40 21.16
CA LEU A 57 32.07 -38.25 22.27
C LEU A 57 30.88 -37.65 23.03
N ALA A 58 30.91 -36.35 23.34
CA ALA A 58 29.82 -35.67 24.02
C ALA A 58 28.51 -35.73 23.19
N LEU A 59 28.61 -35.59 21.87
CA LEU A 59 27.48 -35.71 20.94
C LEU A 59 26.86 -37.11 20.89
N LYS A 60 27.59 -38.18 21.25
CA LYS A 60 27.01 -39.52 21.38
C LYS A 60 26.11 -39.66 22.60
N HIS A 61 26.34 -38.85 23.64
CA HIS A 61 25.62 -38.95 24.91
C HIS A 61 24.54 -37.88 25.09
N ASN A 62 24.68 -36.71 24.47
CA ASN A 62 23.61 -35.71 24.40
C ASN A 62 23.50 -35.17 22.97
N LEU A 63 22.34 -35.37 22.35
CA LEU A 63 22.05 -34.93 20.99
C LEU A 63 21.34 -33.58 20.91
N ASP A 64 21.01 -32.93 22.04
CA ASP A 64 20.21 -31.71 22.04
C ASP A 64 21.01 -30.44 21.68
N LEU A 65 21.41 -30.35 20.41
CA LEU A 65 22.12 -29.20 19.84
C LEU A 65 21.23 -27.98 19.61
N LEU A 66 19.91 -28.18 19.61
CA LEU A 66 18.91 -27.11 19.39
C LEU A 66 18.54 -26.36 20.68
N SER A 67 18.93 -26.89 21.84
CA SER A 67 18.84 -26.14 23.10
C SER A 67 19.61 -24.81 23.01
N ARG A 68 19.01 -23.79 23.64
CA ARG A 68 19.57 -22.45 23.70
C ARG A 68 20.06 -22.15 25.11
N ASN A 69 21.19 -21.47 25.24
CA ASN A 69 21.64 -20.90 26.50
C ASN A 69 20.82 -19.66 26.89
N CYS A 70 21.10 -19.07 28.05
CA CYS A 70 20.45 -17.84 28.53
C CYS A 70 20.56 -16.64 27.58
N ASN A 71 21.53 -16.64 26.65
CA ASN A 71 21.68 -15.62 25.62
C ASN A 71 20.93 -15.94 24.32
N GLY A 72 20.16 -17.03 24.30
CA GLY A 72 19.43 -17.49 23.13
C GLY A 72 20.30 -18.16 22.07
N LEU A 73 21.56 -18.50 22.34
CA LEU A 73 22.49 -19.09 21.37
C LEU A 73 22.43 -20.62 21.42
N THR A 74 22.46 -21.27 20.24
CA THR A 74 22.65 -22.72 20.15
C THR A 74 24.10 -23.11 20.38
N VAL A 75 24.40 -24.40 20.59
CA VAL A 75 25.77 -24.91 20.71
C VAL A 75 26.61 -24.56 19.47
N TYR A 76 26.00 -24.58 18.27
CA TYR A 76 26.66 -24.18 17.04
C TYR A 76 26.97 -22.68 16.97
N ASP A 77 26.02 -21.83 17.40
CA ASP A 77 26.21 -20.38 17.42
C ASP A 77 27.31 -19.99 18.43
N GLU A 78 27.30 -20.62 19.60
CA GLU A 78 28.33 -20.45 20.62
C GLU A 78 29.70 -20.88 20.09
N ALA A 79 29.78 -21.98 19.33
CA ALA A 79 31.03 -22.46 18.73
C ALA A 79 31.64 -21.45 17.76
N ARG A 80 30.79 -20.74 17.00
CA ARG A 80 31.23 -19.64 16.12
C ARG A 80 31.67 -18.42 16.91
N LYS A 81 30.93 -18.08 17.98
CA LYS A 81 31.23 -16.93 18.84
C LYS A 81 32.59 -17.07 19.53
N ILE A 82 32.93 -18.27 20.00
CA ILE A 82 34.22 -18.53 20.68
C ILE A 82 35.35 -18.91 19.72
N SER A 83 35.14 -18.83 18.41
CA SER A 83 36.13 -19.19 17.39
C SER A 83 36.69 -20.61 17.55
N ALA A 84 35.81 -21.59 17.79
CA ALA A 84 36.21 -23.00 17.92
C ALA A 84 36.93 -23.50 16.64
N PRO A 85 37.77 -24.56 16.74
CA PRO A 85 38.45 -25.12 15.57
C PRO A 85 37.49 -25.44 14.41
N ILE A 86 37.91 -25.17 13.17
CA ILE A 86 37.07 -25.30 11.97
C ILE A 86 36.47 -26.72 11.85
N SER A 87 37.20 -27.76 12.25
CA SER A 87 36.71 -29.13 12.25
C SER A 87 35.54 -29.35 13.22
N VAL A 88 35.57 -28.71 14.40
CA VAL A 88 34.47 -28.72 15.39
C VAL A 88 33.27 -27.94 14.86
N ILE A 89 33.48 -26.77 14.26
CA ILE A 89 32.39 -25.98 13.64
C ILE A 89 31.70 -26.79 12.53
N ARG A 90 32.47 -27.45 11.65
CA ARG A 90 31.92 -28.31 10.58
C ARG A 90 31.13 -29.50 11.15
N LEU A 91 31.65 -30.15 12.20
CA LEU A 91 30.97 -31.26 12.87
C LEU A 91 29.65 -30.82 13.50
N LEU A 92 29.65 -29.73 14.27
CA LEU A 92 28.44 -29.20 14.91
C LEU A 92 27.41 -28.72 13.89
N LYS A 93 27.84 -28.09 12.79
CA LYS A 93 26.95 -27.72 11.67
C LYS A 93 26.24 -28.96 11.11
N LYS A 94 26.99 -30.01 10.78
CA LYS A 94 26.45 -31.25 10.24
C LYS A 94 25.45 -31.89 11.20
N LYS A 95 25.80 -32.00 12.48
CA LYS A 95 24.94 -32.63 13.49
C LYS A 95 23.70 -31.82 13.85
N THR A 96 23.81 -30.49 13.89
CA THR A 96 22.66 -29.59 14.07
C THR A 96 21.66 -29.76 12.93
N GLN A 97 22.15 -29.87 11.69
CA GLN A 97 21.31 -30.11 10.51
C GLN A 97 20.62 -31.49 10.56
N GLU A 98 21.35 -32.55 10.92
CA GLU A 98 20.76 -33.88 11.12
C GLU A 98 19.62 -33.86 12.15
N GLN A 99 19.82 -33.19 13.30
CA GLN A 99 18.81 -33.08 14.34
C GLN A 99 17.59 -32.25 13.91
N GLN A 100 17.78 -31.17 13.16
CA GLN A 100 16.68 -30.37 12.61
C GLN A 100 15.82 -31.19 11.65
N ASN A 101 16.44 -32.01 10.80
CA ASN A 101 15.71 -32.90 9.89
C ASN A 101 14.90 -33.95 10.65
N ILE A 102 15.46 -34.54 11.71
CA ILE A 102 14.74 -35.50 12.57
C ILE A 102 13.55 -34.82 13.24
N PHE A 103 13.74 -33.62 13.81
CA PHE A 103 12.67 -32.87 14.46
C PHE A 103 11.54 -32.52 13.48
N LEU A 104 11.88 -32.03 12.29
CA LEU A 104 10.90 -31.74 11.22
C LEU A 104 10.14 -33.00 10.81
N ASN A 105 10.83 -34.13 10.60
CA ASN A 105 10.19 -35.39 10.26
C ASN A 105 9.26 -35.91 11.37
N GLN A 106 9.63 -35.72 12.64
CA GLN A 106 8.79 -36.09 13.78
C GLN A 106 7.55 -35.20 13.92
N GLN A 107 7.69 -33.88 13.69
CA GLN A 107 6.56 -32.95 13.67
C GLN A 107 5.62 -33.26 12.50
N ASN A 108 6.17 -33.53 11.32
CA ASN A 108 5.39 -33.94 10.15
C ASN A 108 4.62 -35.24 10.41
N ARG A 109 5.25 -36.24 11.05
CA ARG A 109 4.57 -37.50 11.44
C ARG A 109 3.47 -37.29 12.50
N LYS A 110 3.69 -36.42 13.48
CA LYS A 110 2.66 -36.08 14.49
C LYS A 110 1.48 -35.35 13.87
N LEU A 111 1.72 -34.50 12.86
CA LEU A 111 0.69 -33.82 12.10
C LEU A 111 -0.09 -34.80 11.20
N LEU A 112 0.60 -35.73 10.54
CA LEU A 112 0.00 -36.80 9.71
C LEU A 112 -0.89 -37.74 10.54
N ASN A 113 -0.52 -38.07 11.77
CA ASN A 113 -1.32 -38.97 12.62
C ASN A 113 -2.62 -38.33 13.15
N ASN A 114 -2.75 -37.01 13.10
CA ASN A 114 -3.95 -36.28 13.54
C ASN A 114 -4.88 -35.90 12.37
N VAL A 115 -4.54 -36.30 11.14
CA VAL A 115 -5.32 -36.03 9.93
C VAL A 115 -5.65 -37.37 9.28
N THR A 116 -6.92 -37.74 9.22
CA THR A 116 -7.36 -38.91 8.44
C THR A 116 -7.23 -38.56 6.95
N ILE A 117 -6.11 -38.94 6.33
CA ILE A 117 -5.92 -38.80 4.89
C ILE A 117 -6.49 -40.05 4.23
N GLN A 118 -7.61 -39.91 3.52
CA GLN A 118 -8.04 -40.93 2.57
C GLN A 118 -7.21 -40.78 1.30
N TYR A 119 -6.34 -41.75 1.05
CA TYR A 119 -5.61 -41.86 -0.21
C TYR A 119 -6.44 -42.67 -1.19
N ASN A 120 -6.93 -42.03 -2.25
CA ASN A 120 -7.39 -42.72 -3.44
C ASN A 120 -6.41 -42.41 -4.57
N CYS A 121 -5.36 -43.23 -4.73
CA CYS A 121 -4.63 -43.34 -6.00
C CYS A 121 -3.98 -44.73 -6.10
N GLY A 122 -4.14 -45.35 -7.28
CA GLY A 122 -3.54 -46.64 -7.65
C GLY A 122 -2.02 -46.58 -7.85
N PRO A 123 -1.38 -47.74 -8.04
CA PRO A 123 0.07 -47.85 -8.02
C PRO A 123 0.62 -47.62 -9.43
N ASP A 124 1.01 -46.40 -9.76
CA ASP A 124 2.25 -46.13 -10.49
C ASP A 124 2.48 -44.62 -10.69
N GLU A 125 3.76 -44.25 -10.58
CA GLU A 125 4.42 -42.99 -10.97
C GLU A 125 4.99 -42.09 -9.86
N SER A 126 6.31 -41.97 -9.92
CA SER A 126 7.20 -41.15 -9.11
C SER A 126 7.12 -39.67 -9.48
N HIS A 127 6.09 -38.97 -9.01
CA HIS A 127 6.05 -37.51 -9.01
C HIS A 127 6.13 -36.97 -7.59
N LYS A 128 6.85 -35.84 -7.43
CA LYS A 128 6.94 -35.10 -6.17
C LYS A 128 5.52 -34.63 -5.80
N MET A 129 4.85 -35.40 -4.96
CA MET A 129 3.54 -35.08 -4.40
C MET A 129 3.63 -33.81 -3.55
N ILE A 130 2.97 -32.74 -3.97
CA ILE A 130 2.47 -31.70 -3.07
C ILE A 130 1.05 -32.16 -2.69
N PRO A 131 0.77 -32.49 -1.43
CA PRO A 131 -0.59 -32.84 -1.04
C PRO A 131 -1.43 -31.56 -1.02
N ILE A 132 -2.25 -31.36 -2.06
CA ILE A 132 -3.35 -30.40 -2.03
C ILE A 132 -4.52 -31.11 -1.34
N LEU A 133 -4.89 -30.66 -0.14
CA LEU A 133 -6.04 -31.16 0.59
C LEU A 133 -7.31 -30.52 0.02
N ASP A 134 -8.18 -31.36 -0.53
CA ASP A 134 -9.51 -30.99 -1.01
C ASP A 134 -10.43 -30.63 0.18
N VAL A 135 -11.05 -29.44 0.14
CA VAL A 135 -11.97 -28.98 1.18
C VAL A 135 -13.10 -28.19 0.53
N GLY A 136 -14.29 -28.81 0.49
CA GLY A 136 -15.48 -28.28 -0.15
C GLY A 136 -15.99 -26.93 0.37
N SER A 137 -16.65 -26.21 -0.55
CA SER A 137 -17.47 -25.00 -0.43
C SER A 137 -17.10 -23.98 0.65
N TRP A 138 -16.55 -22.84 0.22
CA TRP A 138 -16.05 -21.76 1.08
C TRP A 138 -17.12 -20.69 1.36
N LYS A 139 -17.12 -20.11 2.57
CA LYS A 139 -17.86 -18.89 2.92
C LYS A 139 -16.89 -17.74 3.29
N PRO A 140 -17.17 -16.48 2.90
CA PRO A 140 -16.37 -15.32 3.31
C PRO A 140 -16.33 -15.18 4.85
N GLY A 141 -15.17 -14.82 5.44
CA GLY A 141 -15.05 -14.54 6.89
C GLY A 141 -14.14 -15.47 7.71
N ARG A 142 -13.56 -16.53 7.15
CA ARG A 142 -12.72 -17.48 7.90
C ARG A 142 -11.24 -17.05 7.99
N LYS A 143 -10.66 -17.14 9.20
CA LYS A 143 -9.21 -16.98 9.43
C LYS A 143 -8.47 -18.22 8.92
N VAL A 144 -7.57 -18.04 7.96
CA VAL A 144 -6.69 -19.09 7.42
C VAL A 144 -5.34 -19.01 8.13
N ARG A 145 -4.76 -20.16 8.50
CA ARG A 145 -3.39 -20.22 9.03
C ARG A 145 -2.45 -20.59 7.87
N LEU A 146 -1.67 -19.63 7.40
CA LEU A 146 -0.63 -19.86 6.40
C LEU A 146 0.62 -20.43 7.08
N PHE A 147 1.02 -21.64 6.70
CA PHE A 147 2.28 -22.23 7.14
C PHE A 147 3.28 -22.20 6.00
N ILE A 148 4.44 -21.62 6.30
CA ILE A 148 5.50 -21.35 5.34
C ILE A 148 6.63 -22.32 5.66
N CYS A 149 6.91 -23.29 4.78
CA CYS A 149 7.99 -24.24 4.97
C CYS A 149 8.94 -24.28 3.77
N GLY A 150 10.23 -24.36 4.06
CA GLY A 150 11.30 -24.52 3.08
C GLY A 150 12.68 -24.42 3.73
N GLN A 151 13.67 -25.11 3.15
CA GLN A 151 15.08 -24.87 3.45
C GLN A 151 15.52 -23.60 2.71
N THR A 152 15.52 -22.45 3.40
CA THR A 152 16.05 -21.23 2.80
C THR A 152 17.52 -21.03 3.22
N ARG A 153 18.41 -20.85 2.22
CA ARG A 153 19.72 -20.20 2.42
C ARG A 153 19.58 -18.71 2.77
N VAL A 154 18.37 -18.18 2.61
CA VAL A 154 17.94 -16.81 2.91
C VAL A 154 17.43 -16.78 4.36
N GLY A 155 18.06 -15.99 5.23
CA GLY A 155 17.67 -15.89 6.63
C GLY A 155 16.22 -15.43 6.79
N LYS A 156 15.53 -15.91 7.84
CA LYS A 156 14.13 -15.55 8.17
C LYS A 156 13.90 -14.02 8.20
N THR A 157 14.92 -13.25 8.55
CA THR A 157 14.94 -11.77 8.54
C THR A 157 14.97 -11.18 7.15
N THR A 158 15.80 -11.71 6.23
CA THR A 158 15.82 -11.28 4.83
C THR A 158 14.48 -11.62 4.17
N PHE A 159 13.91 -12.79 4.47
CA PHE A 159 12.57 -13.14 4.02
C PHE A 159 11.48 -12.19 4.55
N ALA A 160 11.49 -11.88 5.85
CA ALA A 160 10.54 -10.94 6.43
C ALA A 160 10.67 -9.53 5.83
N ASN A 161 11.88 -9.10 5.45
CA ASN A 161 12.11 -7.82 4.80
C ASN A 161 11.69 -7.84 3.32
N THR A 162 11.97 -8.92 2.59
CA THR A 162 11.50 -9.10 1.21
C THR A 162 9.98 -9.24 1.14
N LEU A 163 9.33 -9.90 2.11
CA LEU A 163 7.88 -9.86 2.28
C LEU A 163 7.41 -8.44 2.58
N LYS A 164 8.05 -7.71 3.51
CA LYS A 164 7.68 -6.31 3.79
C LYS A 164 7.81 -5.38 2.57
N GLU A 165 8.78 -5.64 1.69
CA GLU A 165 9.05 -4.84 0.49
C GLU A 165 8.22 -5.26 -0.74
N LEU A 166 7.91 -6.56 -0.91
CA LEU A 166 7.18 -7.10 -2.06
C LEU A 166 5.69 -7.35 -1.78
N LEU A 167 5.35 -7.68 -0.54
CA LEU A 167 4.10 -8.34 -0.15
C LEU A 167 3.69 -7.87 1.24
N PHE A 168 3.16 -6.65 1.32
CA PHE A 168 2.11 -6.48 2.32
C PHE A 168 1.02 -7.49 1.93
N LEU A 169 0.95 -8.62 2.62
CA LEU A 169 -0.22 -9.49 2.66
C LEU A 169 -1.26 -8.69 3.42
N PRO A 170 -2.24 -8.04 2.76
CA PRO A 170 -3.39 -7.55 3.49
C PRO A 170 -4.00 -8.74 4.21
N GLN A 171 -4.75 -8.50 5.27
CA GLN A 171 -5.59 -9.54 5.86
C GLN A 171 -6.66 -9.92 4.83
N TYR A 172 -6.30 -10.70 3.80
CA TYR A 172 -7.19 -11.05 2.71
C TYR A 172 -7.79 -12.42 2.95
N PHE A 173 -9.10 -12.43 2.68
CA PHE A 173 -9.90 -13.62 2.45
C PHE A 173 -9.50 -14.17 1.09
N LEU A 174 -8.88 -15.36 1.08
CA LEU A 174 -8.67 -16.09 -0.17
C LEU A 174 -10.02 -16.30 -0.86
N PRO A 175 -10.13 -16.02 -2.18
CA PRO A 175 -11.34 -16.33 -2.91
C PRO A 175 -11.59 -17.84 -2.86
N GLY A 176 -12.82 -18.24 -2.52
CA GLY A 176 -13.22 -19.64 -2.42
C GLY A 176 -13.11 -20.46 -3.72
N LYS A 177 -12.75 -19.81 -4.84
CA LYS A 177 -12.61 -20.43 -6.16
C LYS A 177 -11.33 -21.25 -6.36
N LEU A 178 -10.33 -21.09 -5.50
CA LEU A 178 -9.07 -21.86 -5.57
C LEU A 178 -9.27 -23.39 -5.43
N PHE A 179 -10.46 -23.86 -5.01
CA PHE A 179 -10.69 -25.26 -4.66
C PHE A 179 -12.04 -25.84 -5.12
N ASP A 180 -12.77 -25.19 -6.02
CA ASP A 180 -13.99 -25.80 -6.60
C ASP A 180 -13.62 -26.70 -7.78
N THR A 181 -13.18 -27.93 -7.47
CA THR A 181 -13.24 -29.03 -8.44
C THR A 181 -14.60 -29.71 -8.32
N HIS A 182 -15.58 -29.25 -9.12
CA HIS A 182 -16.59 -30.05 -9.85
C HIS A 182 -17.89 -29.25 -10.13
N PRO A 183 -18.33 -29.11 -11.39
CA PRO A 183 -19.68 -28.64 -11.69
C PRO A 183 -20.65 -29.82 -11.59
N GLY A 184 -21.52 -29.78 -10.58
CA GLY A 184 -22.75 -30.58 -10.56
C GLY A 184 -22.70 -31.81 -9.66
N GLN A 185 -23.05 -31.63 -8.39
CA GLN A 185 -23.84 -32.63 -7.66
C GLN A 185 -24.55 -31.95 -6.48
N ASN A 186 -25.88 -31.90 -6.57
CA ASN A 186 -26.74 -31.55 -5.45
C ASN A 186 -26.62 -32.65 -4.39
N ILE A 187 -25.90 -32.38 -3.30
CA ILE A 187 -26.01 -33.17 -2.07
C ILE A 187 -26.43 -32.23 -0.94
N SER A 188 -27.63 -32.51 -0.43
CA SER A 188 -28.25 -31.86 0.69
C SER A 188 -27.62 -32.32 2.01
N THR A 189 -27.65 -31.37 2.95
CA THR A 189 -27.76 -31.51 4.41
C THR A 189 -26.58 -32.02 5.26
N GLU A 190 -26.18 -31.09 6.15
CA GLU A 190 -25.64 -31.25 7.51
C GLU A 190 -24.23 -31.85 7.68
N LEU A 191 -23.21 -30.96 7.71
CA LEU A 191 -21.92 -31.23 8.34
C LEU A 191 -21.77 -30.46 9.67
N PRO A 192 -21.15 -31.06 10.70
CA PRO A 192 -21.04 -30.50 12.05
C PRO A 192 -20.10 -29.29 12.11
N ASN A 193 -20.45 -28.34 12.98
CA ASN A 193 -19.79 -27.05 13.26
C ASN A 193 -18.35 -27.12 13.82
N ASN A 194 -17.61 -28.20 13.61
CA ASN A 194 -16.21 -28.27 14.03
C ASN A 194 -15.32 -27.53 13.04
N MET A 195 -14.82 -26.38 13.49
CA MET A 195 -13.84 -25.52 12.82
C MET A 195 -12.59 -26.30 12.38
N VAL A 196 -12.56 -26.77 11.15
CA VAL A 196 -11.29 -27.10 10.48
C VAL A 196 -10.86 -25.86 9.71
N SER A 197 -9.92 -25.11 10.29
CA SER A 197 -9.22 -24.06 9.54
C SER A 197 -8.47 -24.72 8.39
N ALA A 198 -8.81 -24.40 7.14
CA ALA A 198 -8.04 -24.85 5.99
C ALA A 198 -6.57 -24.42 6.16
N LEU A 199 -5.66 -25.38 5.99
CA LEU A 199 -4.23 -25.18 6.14
C LEU A 199 -3.61 -25.14 4.75
N ILE A 200 -3.16 -23.96 4.32
CA ILE A 200 -2.40 -23.81 3.08
C ILE A 200 -0.92 -23.82 3.46
N ILE A 201 -0.18 -24.78 2.89
CA ILE A 201 1.26 -24.90 3.03
C ILE A 201 1.89 -24.53 1.69
N LEU A 202 2.61 -23.41 1.64
CA LEU A 202 3.33 -22.99 0.45
C LEU A 202 4.81 -23.32 0.60
N ASP A 203 5.39 -23.96 -0.42
CA ASP A 203 6.83 -24.13 -0.54
C ASP A 203 7.47 -22.76 -0.79
N MET A 204 8.42 -22.41 0.05
CA MET A 204 9.08 -21.11 0.01
C MET A 204 10.01 -20.89 -1.16
N ASN A 205 10.67 -21.94 -1.61
CA ASN A 205 11.53 -21.83 -2.78
C ASN A 205 10.66 -21.65 -4.01
N TRP A 206 9.57 -22.41 -4.13
CA TRP A 206 8.59 -22.22 -5.18
C TRP A 206 8.02 -20.80 -5.18
N LEU A 207 7.53 -20.33 -4.03
CA LEU A 207 6.92 -19.00 -3.93
C LEU A 207 7.94 -17.87 -4.21
N LEU A 208 9.13 -17.93 -3.61
CA LEU A 208 10.09 -16.83 -3.70
C LEU A 208 10.97 -16.86 -4.93
N GLN A 209 11.44 -18.03 -5.36
CA GLN A 209 12.34 -18.15 -6.50
C GLN A 209 11.53 -18.31 -7.79
N ASP A 210 10.58 -19.25 -7.79
CA ASP A 210 9.90 -19.64 -9.02
C ASP A 210 8.78 -18.65 -9.38
N ILE A 211 8.03 -18.14 -8.39
CA ILE A 211 7.00 -17.12 -8.63
C ILE A 211 7.56 -15.71 -8.52
N PHE A 212 7.90 -15.23 -7.32
CA PHE A 212 8.29 -13.82 -7.14
C PHE A 212 9.66 -13.47 -7.71
N GLY A 213 10.58 -14.42 -7.73
CA GLY A 213 11.90 -14.25 -8.32
C GLY A 213 11.80 -14.03 -9.82
N VAL A 214 11.05 -14.89 -10.52
CA VAL A 214 10.80 -14.73 -11.96
C VAL A 214 9.95 -13.49 -12.24
N PHE A 215 8.85 -13.29 -11.52
CA PHE A 215 7.96 -12.12 -11.69
C PHE A 215 8.70 -10.79 -11.49
N GLY A 216 9.49 -10.70 -10.42
CA GLY A 216 10.26 -9.51 -10.08
C GLY A 216 11.40 -9.25 -11.05
N ASN A 217 12.14 -10.29 -11.46
CA ASN A 217 13.18 -10.17 -12.49
C ASN A 217 12.60 -9.69 -13.81
N PHE A 218 11.43 -10.18 -14.22
CA PHE A 218 10.75 -9.72 -15.42
C PHE A 218 10.31 -8.25 -15.28
N ALA A 219 9.78 -7.85 -14.12
CA ALA A 219 9.38 -6.46 -13.86
C ALA A 219 10.55 -5.46 -13.86
N LEU A 220 11.76 -5.91 -13.48
CA LEU A 220 12.95 -5.07 -13.37
C LEU A 220 13.84 -5.12 -14.63
N SER A 221 13.69 -6.15 -15.47
CA SER A 221 14.51 -6.35 -16.66
C SER A 221 14.15 -5.36 -17.78
N PRO A 222 15.12 -4.65 -18.38
CA PRO A 222 14.92 -3.92 -19.64
C PRO A 222 14.57 -4.85 -20.81
N ALA A 223 14.99 -6.13 -20.70
CA ALA A 223 14.73 -7.17 -21.70
C ALA A 223 13.32 -7.77 -21.58
N SER A 224 12.49 -7.28 -20.63
CA SER A 224 11.07 -7.64 -20.62
C SER A 224 10.40 -7.29 -21.94
N GLY A 225 10.94 -6.32 -22.71
CA GLY A 225 10.98 -6.26 -24.19
C GLY A 225 9.66 -6.23 -24.95
N THR A 226 8.57 -6.55 -24.28
CA THR A 226 7.25 -6.64 -24.84
C THR A 226 6.58 -5.31 -24.56
N ASN A 227 6.33 -4.54 -25.62
CA ASN A 227 5.36 -3.43 -25.61
C ASN A 227 3.93 -3.96 -25.42
N LYS A 228 3.77 -5.05 -24.67
CA LYS A 228 2.58 -5.85 -24.59
C LYS A 228 1.86 -5.51 -23.30
N GLU A 229 0.70 -4.90 -23.46
CA GLU A 229 -0.13 -4.47 -22.35
C GLU A 229 -0.97 -5.61 -21.78
N ARG A 230 -1.26 -6.63 -22.61
CA ARG A 230 -2.15 -7.74 -22.30
C ARG A 230 -1.53 -9.09 -22.66
N TRP A 231 -1.74 -10.08 -21.82
CA TRP A 231 -1.11 -11.39 -21.90
C TRP A 231 -2.19 -12.47 -21.94
N HIS A 232 -2.11 -13.37 -22.92
CA HIS A 232 -2.89 -14.59 -22.82
C HIS A 232 -2.35 -15.46 -21.69
N ARG A 233 -3.19 -16.34 -21.18
CA ARG A 233 -2.88 -17.21 -20.05
C ARG A 233 -1.61 -18.02 -20.29
N GLU A 234 -1.48 -18.61 -21.47
CA GLU A 234 -0.37 -19.47 -21.86
C GLU A 234 0.94 -18.68 -21.96
N GLU A 235 0.86 -17.43 -22.42
CA GLU A 235 2.01 -16.55 -22.57
C GLU A 235 2.51 -16.05 -21.21
N LEU A 236 1.58 -15.71 -20.31
CA LEU A 236 1.93 -15.32 -18.95
C LEU A 236 2.53 -16.49 -18.18
N ALA A 237 1.98 -17.69 -18.34
CA ALA A 237 2.54 -18.92 -17.77
C ALA A 237 3.97 -19.19 -18.27
N ALA A 238 4.19 -19.04 -19.58
CA ALA A 238 5.52 -19.17 -20.17
C ALA A 238 6.50 -18.10 -19.66
N ALA A 239 6.05 -16.84 -19.55
CA ALA A 239 6.86 -15.74 -19.02
C ALA A 239 7.28 -15.96 -17.55
N LEU A 240 6.43 -16.64 -16.78
CA LEU A 240 6.68 -17.01 -15.39
C LEU A 240 7.38 -18.37 -15.24
N ASN A 241 7.75 -19.04 -16.34
CA ASN A 241 8.32 -20.39 -16.35
C ASN A 241 7.49 -21.43 -15.56
N LEU A 242 6.17 -21.30 -15.59
CA LEU A 242 5.27 -22.19 -14.86
C LEU A 242 5.07 -23.50 -15.63
N THR A 243 5.09 -24.62 -14.91
CA THR A 243 4.68 -25.91 -15.49
C THR A 243 3.15 -26.03 -15.51
N ASN A 244 2.57 -26.81 -16.43
CA ASN A 244 1.12 -26.87 -16.66
C ASN A 244 0.27 -27.15 -15.41
N GLY A 245 0.81 -27.83 -14.39
CA GLY A 245 0.12 -28.10 -13.13
C GLY A 245 0.06 -26.92 -12.15
N ASP A 246 0.95 -25.93 -12.29
CA ASP A 246 1.11 -24.83 -11.33
C ASP A 246 0.46 -23.51 -11.79
N VAL A 247 0.00 -23.45 -13.05
CA VAL A 247 -0.41 -22.19 -13.70
C VAL A 247 -1.60 -21.53 -13.00
N GLU A 248 -2.71 -22.24 -12.79
CA GLU A 248 -3.92 -21.65 -12.17
C GLU A 248 -3.63 -21.18 -10.74
N GLY A 249 -3.04 -22.04 -9.91
CA GLY A 249 -2.74 -21.69 -8.52
C GLY A 249 -1.78 -20.50 -8.41
N ALA A 250 -0.80 -20.39 -9.30
CA ALA A 250 0.11 -19.25 -9.35
C ALA A 250 -0.57 -17.96 -9.82
N LEU A 251 -1.42 -18.03 -10.85
CA LEU A 251 -2.15 -16.86 -11.36
C LEU A 251 -3.18 -16.36 -10.35
N ASP A 252 -3.96 -17.26 -9.74
CA ASP A 252 -4.90 -16.95 -8.66
C ASP A 252 -4.18 -16.30 -7.47
N LEU A 253 -2.99 -16.80 -7.15
CA LEU A 253 -2.17 -16.23 -6.08
C LEU A 253 -1.69 -14.81 -6.45
N LEU A 254 -1.20 -14.59 -7.67
CA LEU A 254 -0.78 -13.27 -8.14
C LEU A 254 -1.96 -12.27 -8.21
N GLU A 255 -3.15 -12.73 -8.58
CA GLU A 255 -4.39 -11.93 -8.53
C GLU A 255 -4.76 -11.58 -7.08
N ALA A 256 -4.72 -12.55 -6.17
CA ALA A 256 -4.97 -12.32 -4.75
C ALA A 256 -3.98 -11.32 -4.13
N PHE A 257 -2.75 -11.29 -4.64
CA PHE A 257 -1.74 -10.29 -4.29
C PHE A 257 -1.89 -8.95 -5.02
N GLN A 258 -2.86 -8.82 -5.93
CA GLN A 258 -3.06 -7.63 -6.76
C GLN A 258 -1.80 -7.27 -7.54
N LEU A 259 -1.14 -8.28 -8.10
CA LEU A 259 0.04 -8.13 -8.97
C LEU A 259 -0.30 -8.30 -10.45
N VAL A 260 -1.39 -9.01 -10.72
CA VAL A 260 -2.00 -9.18 -12.03
C VAL A 260 -3.51 -8.99 -11.91
N PHE A 261 -4.18 -8.67 -13.00
CA PHE A 261 -5.63 -8.73 -13.07
C PHE A 261 -6.09 -9.32 -14.40
N LYS A 262 -7.22 -10.02 -14.37
CA LYS A 262 -7.86 -10.59 -15.56
C LYS A 262 -8.88 -9.62 -16.15
N THR A 263 -8.79 -9.40 -17.46
CA THR A 263 -9.73 -8.60 -18.24
C THR A 263 -11.02 -9.37 -18.48
N GLN A 264 -12.08 -8.68 -18.91
CA GLN A 264 -13.34 -9.33 -19.31
C GLN A 264 -13.17 -10.27 -20.51
N GLU A 265 -12.16 -10.03 -21.33
CA GLU A 265 -11.80 -10.85 -22.51
C GLU A 265 -10.98 -12.10 -22.13
N GLY A 266 -10.67 -12.29 -20.83
CA GLY A 266 -9.92 -13.44 -20.32
C GLY A 266 -8.41 -13.30 -20.42
N GLU A 267 -7.90 -12.15 -20.86
CA GLU A 267 -6.48 -11.81 -20.89
C GLU A 267 -6.03 -11.28 -19.53
N TYR A 268 -4.72 -11.23 -19.29
CA TYR A 268 -4.12 -10.71 -18.07
C TYR A 268 -3.34 -9.43 -18.33
N VAL A 269 -3.41 -8.50 -17.40
CA VAL A 269 -2.56 -7.32 -17.40
C VAL A 269 -1.69 -7.36 -16.17
N VAL A 270 -0.41 -7.05 -16.38
CA VAL A 270 0.60 -7.05 -15.33
C VAL A 270 1.14 -5.63 -15.15
N PRO A 271 0.57 -4.84 -14.22
CA PRO A 271 0.98 -3.46 -13.94
C PRO A 271 2.50 -3.19 -13.90
N GLY A 272 3.25 -4.07 -13.23
CA GLY A 272 4.70 -3.93 -13.09
C GLY A 272 5.48 -4.07 -14.39
N TRP A 273 4.87 -4.65 -15.42
CA TRP A 273 5.48 -4.97 -16.71
C TRP A 273 5.04 -4.02 -17.84
N LEU A 274 4.14 -3.07 -17.55
CA LEU A 274 3.69 -2.10 -18.54
C LEU A 274 4.86 -1.24 -19.08
N LYS A 275 4.63 -0.60 -20.23
CA LYS A 275 5.58 0.35 -20.80
C LYS A 275 5.68 1.61 -19.91
N LYS A 276 6.86 2.22 -19.81
CA LYS A 276 7.00 3.57 -19.25
C LYS A 276 6.48 4.63 -20.22
N GLY A 277 6.08 5.77 -19.67
CA GLY A 277 5.60 6.92 -20.45
C GLY A 277 4.14 6.76 -20.82
N GLY A 278 3.26 7.36 -20.01
CA GLY A 278 1.82 7.39 -20.26
C GLY A 278 1.43 8.19 -21.51
N PRO A 279 0.13 8.22 -21.84
CA PRO A 279 -0.36 9.06 -22.93
C PRO A 279 0.09 10.51 -22.76
N GLU A 280 0.34 11.17 -23.89
CA GLU A 280 0.68 12.60 -23.92
C GLU A 280 -0.39 13.38 -23.14
N ARG A 281 0.04 14.41 -22.41
CA ARG A 281 -0.89 15.28 -21.70
C ARG A 281 -1.73 15.99 -22.75
N SER A 282 -2.95 15.54 -22.97
CA SER A 282 -3.87 16.17 -23.90
C SER A 282 -4.04 17.63 -23.48
N GLY A 283 -3.58 18.56 -24.34
CA GLY A 283 -3.55 20.01 -24.11
C GLY A 283 -4.93 20.68 -24.01
N GLY A 284 -5.96 19.95 -23.60
CA GLY A 284 -7.35 20.43 -23.53
C GLY A 284 -7.83 20.81 -22.13
N CYS A 285 -7.02 20.63 -21.08
CA CYS A 285 -7.41 21.05 -19.73
C CYS A 285 -6.89 22.46 -19.43
N GLU A 286 -7.83 23.38 -19.26
CA GLU A 286 -7.56 24.78 -18.93
C GLU A 286 -7.31 24.96 -17.43
N ASN A 287 -7.93 24.11 -16.61
CA ASN A 287 -7.86 24.18 -15.16
C ASN A 287 -7.27 22.90 -14.59
N MET A 288 -6.41 23.06 -13.58
CA MET A 288 -5.72 21.95 -12.91
C MET A 288 -5.59 22.19 -11.41
N ARG A 289 -5.67 21.08 -10.67
CA ARG A 289 -5.41 20.97 -9.24
C ARG A 289 -4.76 19.63 -8.98
N GLY A 290 -4.04 19.51 -7.87
CA GLY A 290 -3.48 18.21 -7.55
C GLY A 290 -3.12 18.02 -6.10
N ILE A 291 -2.84 16.76 -5.78
CA ILE A 291 -2.43 16.29 -4.47
C ILE A 291 -1.13 15.52 -4.66
N GLY A 292 -0.13 15.82 -3.85
CA GLY A 292 1.10 15.04 -3.73
C GLY A 292 1.11 14.24 -2.44
N TYR A 293 1.66 13.03 -2.51
CA TYR A 293 2.03 12.21 -1.36
C TYR A 293 3.53 12.03 -1.36
N ARG A 294 4.16 12.24 -0.20
CA ARG A 294 5.60 12.02 0.04
C ARG A 294 5.83 11.50 1.44
N TRP A 295 6.99 10.92 1.72
CA TRP A 295 7.30 10.40 3.06
C TRP A 295 7.91 11.47 3.98
N LYS A 296 7.42 11.61 5.22
CA LYS A 296 7.75 12.76 6.12
C LYS A 296 9.18 12.81 6.63
N ASP A 297 9.85 11.66 6.80
CA ASP A 297 11.12 11.59 7.55
C ASP A 297 12.17 10.69 6.91
N CYS A 298 11.98 10.28 5.65
CA CYS A 298 12.92 9.42 4.98
C CYS A 298 13.33 10.00 3.62
N ASN A 299 14.53 10.59 3.60
CA ASN A 299 15.29 10.87 2.36
C ASN A 299 15.55 9.61 1.49
N ARG A 300 15.03 8.44 1.90
CA ARG A 300 15.14 7.14 1.24
C ARG A 300 13.79 6.47 0.99
N GLY A 301 12.67 7.07 1.42
CA GLY A 301 11.34 6.52 1.15
C GLY A 301 11.05 6.57 -0.34
N MET A 302 10.76 5.41 -0.93
CA MET A 302 10.40 5.30 -2.34
C MET A 302 9.06 4.59 -2.45
N PHE A 303 8.16 5.13 -3.26
CA PHE A 303 6.93 4.45 -3.65
C PHE A 303 7.29 3.20 -4.47
N SER A 304 6.86 2.05 -3.97
CA SER A 304 7.05 0.78 -4.65
C SER A 304 6.28 0.74 -5.97
N HIS A 305 6.84 0.11 -7.00
CA HIS A 305 6.10 -0.15 -8.24
C HIS A 305 4.86 -1.01 -8.00
N PHE A 306 4.89 -1.85 -6.96
CA PHE A 306 3.75 -2.67 -6.57
C PHE A 306 2.61 -1.83 -5.99
N LEU A 307 2.92 -0.78 -5.23
CA LEU A 307 1.89 0.14 -4.72
C LEU A 307 1.10 0.76 -5.87
N VAL A 308 1.80 1.25 -6.90
CA VAL A 308 1.14 1.81 -8.09
C VAL A 308 0.36 0.75 -8.83
N GLY A 309 0.89 -0.45 -8.99
CA GLY A 309 0.18 -1.53 -9.69
C GLY A 309 -1.10 -1.96 -8.98
N ARG A 310 -1.07 -2.01 -7.65
CA ARG A 310 -2.27 -2.25 -6.84
C ARG A 310 -3.29 -1.13 -7.00
N LEU A 311 -2.83 0.12 -6.99
CA LEU A 311 -3.69 1.27 -7.25
C LEU A 311 -4.34 1.17 -8.64
N GLN A 312 -3.58 0.82 -9.69
CA GLN A 312 -4.11 0.63 -11.04
C GLN A 312 -5.24 -0.41 -11.07
N ILE A 313 -5.06 -1.55 -10.42
CA ILE A 313 -6.11 -2.58 -10.32
C ILE A 313 -7.36 -2.03 -9.60
N GLN A 314 -7.18 -1.29 -8.50
CA GLN A 314 -8.30 -0.66 -7.80
C GLN A 314 -9.05 0.36 -8.67
N LEU A 315 -8.35 1.14 -9.49
CA LEU A 315 -8.97 2.09 -10.41
C LEU A 315 -9.86 1.37 -11.43
N ILE A 316 -9.41 0.22 -11.96
CA ILE A 316 -10.23 -0.59 -12.87
C ILE A 316 -11.50 -1.07 -12.18
N CYS A 317 -11.37 -1.61 -10.96
CA CYS A 317 -12.53 -2.04 -10.19
C CYS A 317 -13.52 -0.89 -9.93
N MET A 318 -13.03 0.34 -9.76
CA MET A 318 -13.85 1.50 -9.47
C MET A 318 -14.48 2.18 -10.70
N PHE A 319 -13.81 2.17 -11.84
CA PHE A 319 -14.16 3.02 -13.00
C PHE A 319 -14.36 2.24 -14.30
N GLY A 320 -13.98 0.97 -14.36
CA GLY A 320 -13.97 0.19 -15.59
C GLY A 320 -12.70 0.38 -16.41
N THR A 321 -12.38 -0.61 -17.25
CA THR A 321 -11.19 -0.58 -18.11
C THR A 321 -11.27 0.47 -19.21
N GLU A 322 -12.47 0.81 -19.66
CA GLU A 322 -12.72 1.76 -20.76
C GLU A 322 -12.41 3.22 -20.39
N ARG A 323 -12.39 3.52 -19.08
CA ARG A 323 -12.13 4.87 -18.56
C ARG A 323 -10.70 5.04 -18.06
N CYS A 324 -9.88 4.00 -18.14
CA CYS A 324 -8.56 4.01 -17.56
C CYS A 324 -7.50 3.66 -18.60
N SER A 325 -6.40 4.41 -18.59
CA SER A 325 -5.19 4.10 -19.34
C SER A 325 -4.03 3.92 -18.37
N PHE A 326 -3.25 2.86 -18.53
CA PHE A 326 -2.20 2.48 -17.59
C PHE A 326 -0.83 2.46 -18.23
N TRP A 327 0.18 2.82 -17.46
CA TRP A 327 1.58 2.68 -17.82
C TRP A 327 2.39 2.35 -16.57
N LYS A 328 3.66 2.01 -16.73
CA LYS A 328 4.52 1.72 -15.59
C LYS A 328 4.73 2.97 -14.75
N GLY A 329 4.22 2.94 -13.52
CA GLY A 329 4.34 4.04 -12.57
C GLY A 329 3.24 5.11 -12.67
N GLY A 330 2.17 4.88 -13.44
CA GLY A 330 1.06 5.83 -13.46
C GLY A 330 -0.20 5.36 -14.19
N ALA A 331 -1.25 6.15 -14.07
CA ALA A 331 -2.56 5.89 -14.66
C ALA A 331 -3.24 7.19 -15.05
N LEU A 332 -4.13 7.13 -16.04
CA LEU A 332 -5.03 8.22 -16.41
C LEU A 332 -6.45 7.69 -16.31
N VAL A 333 -7.29 8.39 -15.55
CA VAL A 333 -8.72 8.12 -15.45
C VAL A 333 -9.45 9.26 -16.13
N VAL A 334 -10.32 8.95 -17.10
CA VAL A 334 -11.09 9.94 -17.86
C VAL A 334 -12.58 9.74 -17.61
N THR A 335 -13.24 10.78 -17.13
CA THR A 335 -14.68 10.88 -16.93
C THR A 335 -15.16 12.21 -17.54
N LYS A 336 -16.05 12.96 -16.86
CA LYS A 336 -16.31 14.38 -17.18
C LYS A 336 -15.10 15.27 -16.85
N ALA A 337 -14.29 14.84 -15.88
CA ALA A 337 -12.97 15.36 -15.58
C ALA A 337 -11.90 14.27 -15.80
N GLN A 338 -10.64 14.67 -15.87
CA GLN A 338 -9.52 13.73 -15.97
C GLN A 338 -8.70 13.74 -14.68
N LEU A 339 -8.16 12.59 -14.30
CA LEU A 339 -7.21 12.44 -13.20
C LEU A 339 -6.00 11.65 -13.67
N ARG A 340 -4.83 12.29 -13.63
CA ARG A 340 -3.54 11.66 -13.88
C ARG A 340 -2.88 11.29 -12.57
N ILE A 341 -2.38 10.07 -12.50
CA ILE A 341 -1.71 9.49 -11.34
C ILE A 341 -0.30 9.17 -11.79
N GLU A 342 0.70 9.69 -11.11
CA GLU A 342 2.08 9.59 -11.57
C GLU A 342 3.05 9.55 -10.40
N VAL A 343 3.90 8.55 -10.38
CA VAL A 343 5.05 8.50 -9.47
C VAL A 343 6.21 9.27 -10.11
N SER A 344 6.88 10.10 -9.32
CA SER A 344 8.08 10.82 -9.75
C SER A 344 9.18 9.87 -10.22
N GLU A 345 10.11 10.35 -11.05
CA GLU A 345 11.16 9.47 -11.59
C GLU A 345 12.05 8.85 -10.50
N ASP A 346 12.35 9.63 -9.46
CA ASP A 346 13.08 9.20 -8.26
C ASP A 346 12.22 8.37 -7.28
N ARG A 347 10.94 8.20 -7.60
CA ARG A 347 9.89 7.52 -6.83
C ARG A 347 9.66 8.04 -5.43
N ARG A 348 10.06 9.26 -5.12
CA ARG A 348 9.86 9.84 -3.78
C ARG A 348 8.49 10.47 -3.60
N ASN A 349 7.80 10.74 -4.70
CA ASN A 349 6.51 11.41 -4.72
C ASN A 349 5.50 10.62 -5.56
N LEU A 350 4.26 10.60 -5.10
CA LEU A 350 3.09 10.14 -5.85
C LEU A 350 2.16 11.33 -6.04
N TYR A 351 1.86 11.66 -7.30
CA TYR A 351 1.02 12.80 -7.66
C TYR A 351 -0.34 12.33 -8.19
N LEU A 352 -1.39 13.00 -7.75
CA LEU A 352 -2.74 12.95 -8.28
C LEU A 352 -3.04 14.32 -8.89
N ILE A 353 -3.10 14.44 -10.21
CA ILE A 353 -3.27 15.70 -10.95
C ILE A 353 -4.62 15.65 -11.67
N GLY A 354 -5.59 16.36 -11.13
CA GLY A 354 -6.91 16.54 -11.72
C GLY A 354 -6.91 17.67 -12.75
N GLY A 355 -7.61 17.47 -13.86
CA GLY A 355 -7.78 18.46 -14.91
C GLY A 355 -9.22 18.50 -15.42
N TRP A 356 -9.68 19.70 -15.77
CA TRP A 356 -10.99 19.90 -16.38
C TRP A 356 -10.98 21.10 -17.33
N ARG A 357 -11.94 21.12 -18.24
CA ARG A 357 -12.13 22.20 -19.22
C ARG A 357 -13.35 23.04 -18.91
N LEU A 358 -14.51 22.38 -18.79
CA LEU A 358 -15.78 23.06 -18.53
C LEU A 358 -15.95 23.33 -17.04
N LYS A 359 -16.43 24.52 -16.68
CA LYS A 359 -16.54 24.95 -15.27
C LYS A 359 -17.43 24.04 -14.42
N ASP A 360 -18.47 23.47 -15.00
CA ASP A 360 -19.36 22.51 -14.34
C ASP A 360 -18.69 21.17 -13.99
N ALA A 361 -17.57 20.83 -14.62
CA ALA A 361 -16.77 19.64 -14.33
C ALA A 361 -15.77 19.81 -13.17
N GLU A 362 -15.72 20.99 -12.53
CA GLU A 362 -14.85 21.24 -11.36
C GLU A 362 -15.20 20.30 -10.19
N GLY A 363 -16.49 20.14 -9.89
CA GLY A 363 -16.97 19.23 -8.86
C GLY A 363 -16.68 17.76 -9.18
N ASP A 364 -16.82 17.36 -10.45
CA ASP A 364 -16.46 16.00 -10.90
C ASP A 364 -14.95 15.74 -10.69
N CYS A 365 -14.11 16.74 -10.96
CA CYS A 365 -12.67 16.67 -10.72
C CYS A 365 -12.34 16.51 -9.23
N TYR A 366 -12.99 17.31 -8.36
CA TYR A 366 -12.86 17.20 -6.91
C TYR A 366 -13.24 15.79 -6.42
N HIS A 367 -14.40 15.28 -6.82
CA HIS A 367 -14.86 13.95 -6.41
C HIS A 367 -13.94 12.83 -6.89
N LEU A 368 -13.39 12.96 -8.11
CA LEU A 368 -12.43 12.00 -8.63
C LEU A 368 -11.13 12.00 -7.81
N LEU A 369 -10.58 13.18 -7.50
CA LEU A 369 -9.41 13.35 -6.64
C LEU A 369 -9.64 12.83 -5.22
N GLU A 370 -10.80 13.10 -4.64
CA GLU A 370 -11.16 12.66 -3.29
C GLU A 370 -11.28 11.13 -3.24
N LYS A 371 -12.02 10.54 -4.19
CA LYS A 371 -12.24 9.08 -4.25
C LYS A 371 -10.93 8.33 -4.43
N VAL A 372 -10.11 8.72 -5.41
CA VAL A 372 -8.80 8.07 -5.64
C VAL A 372 -7.82 8.39 -4.52
N GLY A 373 -7.87 9.61 -3.96
CA GLY A 373 -7.05 9.98 -2.81
C GLY A 373 -7.30 9.09 -1.60
N LYS A 374 -8.55 8.73 -1.31
CA LYS A 374 -8.89 7.79 -0.23
C LYS A 374 -8.28 6.41 -0.46
N GLU A 375 -8.32 5.89 -1.70
CA GLU A 375 -7.68 4.61 -2.02
C GLU A 375 -6.16 4.65 -1.86
N VAL A 376 -5.52 5.74 -2.27
CA VAL A 376 -4.08 5.96 -2.02
C VAL A 376 -3.80 5.94 -0.53
N GLU A 377 -4.57 6.67 0.28
CA GLU A 377 -4.39 6.70 1.73
C GLU A 377 -4.62 5.33 2.38
N ILE A 378 -5.58 4.52 1.91
CA ILE A 378 -5.78 3.14 2.37
C ILE A 378 -4.56 2.29 2.06
N LEU A 379 -4.02 2.37 0.84
CA LEU A 379 -2.81 1.66 0.45
C LEU A 379 -1.59 2.08 1.29
N LEU A 380 -1.45 3.37 1.59
CA LEU A 380 -0.33 3.90 2.38
C LEU A 380 -0.45 3.57 3.88
N ARG A 381 -1.65 3.57 4.48
CA ARG A 381 -1.85 3.17 5.89
C ARG A 381 -1.45 1.73 6.15
N ASN A 382 -1.56 0.88 5.13
CA ASN A 382 -1.11 -0.49 5.19
C ASN A 382 0.43 -0.61 5.26
N GLU A 383 1.20 0.40 4.87
CA GLU A 383 2.65 0.38 5.00
C GLU A 383 3.07 0.73 6.45
N HIS A 384 3.15 -0.29 7.31
CA HIS A 384 3.46 -0.13 8.73
C HIS A 384 4.74 0.68 8.98
N GLY A 385 4.60 1.79 9.72
CA GLY A 385 5.71 2.54 10.31
C GLY A 385 6.25 3.70 9.46
N GLN A 386 5.67 3.98 8.29
CA GLN A 386 6.03 5.17 7.52
C GLN A 386 4.93 6.21 7.58
N HIS A 387 5.28 7.43 8.01
CA HIS A 387 4.37 8.56 7.97
C HIS A 387 4.48 9.24 6.61
N TYR A 388 3.38 9.30 5.87
CA TYR A 388 3.29 10.12 4.66
C TYR A 388 2.78 11.52 4.98
N GLU A 389 3.14 12.47 4.12
CA GLU A 389 2.61 13.81 4.04
C GLU A 389 1.73 13.92 2.80
N LYS A 390 0.55 14.51 2.97
CA LYS A 390 -0.33 14.91 1.90
C LYS A 390 -0.19 16.41 1.70
N ILE A 391 0.21 16.82 0.50
CA ILE A 391 0.35 18.22 0.10
C ILE A 391 -0.60 18.53 -1.06
N HIS A 392 -1.09 19.76 -1.14
CA HIS A 392 -1.86 20.25 -2.26
C HIS A 392 -0.96 21.03 -3.21
N LEU A 393 -0.93 20.62 -4.47
CA LEU A 393 0.05 21.06 -5.45
C LEU A 393 -0.24 22.47 -5.97
N CYS A 394 0.83 23.22 -6.25
CA CYS A 394 0.79 24.56 -6.84
C CYS A 394 0.18 24.54 -8.26
N PRO A 395 -1.00 25.15 -8.50
CA PRO A 395 -1.66 25.14 -9.82
C PRO A 395 -0.85 25.79 -10.94
N THR A 396 -0.01 26.79 -10.63
CA THR A 396 0.84 27.47 -11.62
C THR A 396 1.95 26.55 -12.11
N GLU A 397 2.55 25.75 -11.23
CA GLU A 397 3.51 24.73 -11.67
C GLU A 397 2.82 23.63 -12.48
N LEU A 398 1.62 23.21 -12.09
CA LEU A 398 0.82 22.26 -12.87
C LEU A 398 0.47 22.79 -14.28
N ARG A 399 0.19 24.10 -14.42
CA ARG A 399 -0.03 24.74 -15.73
C ARG A 399 1.24 24.82 -16.58
N ASN A 400 2.38 25.10 -15.96
CA ASN A 400 3.65 25.13 -16.69
C ASN A 400 4.05 23.74 -17.20
N LEU A 401 3.68 22.69 -16.47
CA LEU A 401 3.83 21.30 -16.87
C LEU A 401 3.05 20.92 -18.14
N THR A 402 1.98 21.63 -18.51
CA THR A 402 1.24 21.39 -19.76
C THR A 402 1.73 22.28 -20.90
N VAL A 403 2.07 23.55 -20.63
CA VAL A 403 2.53 24.50 -21.66
C VAL A 403 3.92 24.14 -22.20
N SER A 404 4.80 23.59 -21.36
CA SER A 404 6.14 23.19 -21.81
C SER A 404 6.14 22.04 -22.84
N SER A 405 5.01 21.36 -23.04
CA SER A 405 4.87 20.28 -24.03
C SER A 405 4.93 20.77 -25.48
N GLU A 406 4.51 22.01 -25.77
CA GLU A 406 4.54 22.56 -27.13
C GLU A 406 5.97 22.96 -27.56
N VAL A 407 6.79 23.46 -26.64
CA VAL A 407 8.22 23.74 -26.89
C VAL A 407 9.04 22.46 -26.88
N ALA A 408 8.69 21.47 -26.04
CA ALA A 408 9.31 20.16 -26.04
C ALA A 408 9.07 19.37 -27.33
N ALA A 409 7.94 19.59 -28.01
CA ALA A 409 7.68 19.06 -29.35
C ALA A 409 8.66 19.60 -30.40
N LEU A 410 9.19 20.81 -30.22
CA LEU A 410 10.18 21.43 -31.11
C LEU A 410 11.62 20.88 -30.87
N VAL A 411 11.91 20.34 -29.69
CA VAL A 411 13.26 19.87 -29.28
C VAL A 411 13.39 18.34 -29.33
N GLY A 412 12.33 17.60 -29.68
CA GLY A 412 12.40 16.16 -30.02
C GLY A 412 12.86 15.20 -28.91
N PHE A 413 13.23 15.68 -27.73
CA PHE A 413 13.98 14.89 -26.74
C PHE A 413 13.21 14.54 -25.46
N VAL A 414 12.00 15.10 -25.24
CA VAL A 414 11.29 14.93 -23.95
C VAL A 414 9.83 14.48 -24.19
N ARG A 415 9.65 13.43 -24.99
CA ARG A 415 8.33 12.80 -25.21
C ARG A 415 7.93 11.78 -24.13
N SER A 416 8.76 11.56 -23.12
CA SER A 416 8.59 10.44 -22.17
C SER A 416 9.21 10.67 -20.79
N ALA A 417 9.74 11.86 -20.49
CA ALA A 417 10.25 12.12 -19.16
C ALA A 417 9.06 12.19 -18.18
N GLY A 418 9.12 11.40 -17.12
CA GLY A 418 8.17 11.51 -16.02
C GLY A 418 8.32 12.87 -15.33
N ILE A 419 7.62 13.04 -14.22
CA ILE A 419 7.85 14.22 -13.37
C ILE A 419 9.21 14.05 -12.70
N ILE A 420 10.22 14.74 -13.23
CA ILE A 420 11.62 14.72 -12.74
C ILE A 420 11.76 15.60 -11.49
N GLU A 421 11.16 16.79 -11.52
CA GLU A 421 11.28 17.76 -10.44
C GLU A 421 10.17 17.58 -9.39
N GLU A 422 10.53 17.75 -8.11
CA GLU A 422 9.55 17.79 -7.02
C GLU A 422 8.62 19.00 -7.22
N LEU A 423 7.31 18.74 -7.29
CA LEU A 423 6.33 19.80 -7.42
C LEU A 423 6.10 20.47 -6.07
N SER A 424 6.09 21.81 -6.08
CA SER A 424 5.77 22.55 -4.87
C SER A 424 4.31 22.38 -4.47
N GLY A 425 4.05 22.41 -3.17
CA GLY A 425 2.71 22.30 -2.62
C GLY A 425 2.63 22.76 -1.18
N PHE A 426 1.42 22.76 -0.67
CA PHE A 426 1.07 23.27 0.65
C PHE A 426 0.35 22.19 1.44
N SER A 427 0.73 22.01 2.70
CA SER A 427 -0.04 21.19 3.64
C SER A 427 -1.42 21.82 3.88
N PHE A 428 -2.41 21.01 4.23
CA PHE A 428 -3.75 21.53 4.57
C PHE A 428 -3.69 22.56 5.71
N GLN A 429 -2.79 22.38 6.69
CA GLN A 429 -2.61 23.32 7.80
C GLN A 429 -2.12 24.69 7.34
N GLN A 430 -1.21 24.75 6.36
CA GLN A 430 -0.75 26.01 5.78
C GLN A 430 -1.88 26.74 5.05
N ILE A 431 -2.72 25.98 4.32
CA ILE A 431 -3.90 26.54 3.63
C ILE A 431 -4.91 27.08 4.62
N LEU A 432 -5.17 26.33 5.69
CA LEU A 432 -6.10 26.73 6.75
C LEU A 432 -5.64 28.01 7.46
N GLU A 433 -4.34 28.13 7.77
CA GLU A 433 -3.81 29.32 8.43
C GLU A 433 -3.80 30.55 7.51
N ALA A 434 -3.45 30.37 6.24
CA ALA A 434 -3.51 31.43 5.24
C ALA A 434 -4.93 31.97 5.06
N GLU A 435 -5.92 31.07 4.98
CA GLU A 435 -7.34 31.43 4.92
C GLU A 435 -7.78 32.19 6.18
N LYS A 436 -7.43 31.69 7.37
CA LYS A 436 -7.78 32.32 8.65
C LYS A 436 -7.21 33.74 8.79
N GLN A 437 -6.00 33.96 8.29
CA GLN A 437 -5.34 35.26 8.31
C GLN A 437 -5.73 36.15 7.12
N ASN A 438 -6.48 35.63 6.15
CA ASN A 438 -6.79 36.28 4.88
C ASN A 438 -5.52 36.78 4.15
N VAL A 439 -4.49 35.92 4.13
CA VAL A 439 -3.21 36.20 3.46
C VAL A 439 -2.94 35.18 2.35
N PRO A 440 -2.15 35.55 1.33
CA PRO A 440 -1.70 34.57 0.34
C PRO A 440 -0.81 33.51 0.99
N LEU A 441 -0.86 32.30 0.46
CA LEU A 441 0.09 31.23 0.71
C LEU A 441 1.50 31.68 0.30
N CYS A 442 2.41 31.64 1.27
CA CYS A 442 3.83 31.94 1.05
C CYS A 442 4.52 30.71 0.45
N GLY A 443 4.96 30.83 -0.80
CA GLY A 443 5.77 29.84 -1.49
C GLY A 443 6.58 30.49 -2.60
N LYS A 444 7.02 29.69 -3.58
CA LYS A 444 7.65 30.21 -4.81
C LYS A 444 6.74 31.16 -5.58
N TRP A 445 5.43 30.97 -5.43
CA TRP A 445 4.38 31.79 -6.03
C TRP A 445 3.43 32.28 -4.93
N SER A 446 3.04 33.55 -5.00
CA SER A 446 1.95 34.08 -4.15
C SER A 446 0.63 33.55 -4.68
N MET A 447 -0.08 32.80 -3.85
CA MET A 447 -1.31 32.11 -4.24
C MET A 447 -2.35 32.23 -3.15
N GLN A 448 -3.60 32.22 -3.54
CA GLN A 448 -4.70 32.26 -2.59
C GLN A 448 -5.17 30.84 -2.24
N PRO A 449 -5.67 30.59 -1.02
CA PRO A 449 -6.15 29.27 -0.60
C PRO A 449 -7.14 28.60 -1.58
N TRP A 450 -8.10 29.38 -2.10
CA TRP A 450 -9.10 28.92 -3.07
C TRP A 450 -8.53 28.60 -4.46
N GLU A 451 -7.31 29.06 -4.77
CA GLU A 451 -6.61 28.66 -6.00
C GLU A 451 -5.98 27.29 -5.84
N VAL A 452 -5.74 26.79 -4.63
CA VAL A 452 -5.08 25.50 -4.39
C VAL A 452 -6.09 24.38 -4.14
N LEU A 453 -7.24 24.69 -3.54
CA LEU A 453 -8.33 23.74 -3.33
C LEU A 453 -9.49 23.98 -4.31
N PHE A 454 -10.62 23.33 -4.01
CA PHE A 454 -11.86 23.39 -4.77
C PHE A 454 -12.93 24.12 -3.93
N PRO A 455 -13.04 25.45 -4.03
CA PRO A 455 -14.12 26.15 -3.33
C PRO A 455 -15.48 25.56 -3.74
N GLN A 456 -16.47 25.63 -2.85
CA GLN A 456 -17.83 25.09 -3.04
C GLN A 456 -17.97 23.57 -3.04
N HIS A 457 -16.87 22.82 -3.22
CA HIS A 457 -16.85 21.35 -3.19
C HIS A 457 -16.07 20.81 -1.98
N ASP A 458 -14.93 21.44 -1.66
CA ASP A 458 -14.09 21.08 -0.53
C ASP A 458 -14.59 21.74 0.76
N THR A 459 -15.34 20.98 1.56
CA THR A 459 -15.93 21.47 2.80
C THR A 459 -14.98 21.45 3.99
N ARG A 460 -13.74 20.96 3.85
CA ARG A 460 -12.82 20.79 4.99
C ARG A 460 -12.46 22.10 5.67
N ILE A 461 -12.24 23.17 4.90
CA ILE A 461 -11.98 24.50 5.48
C ILE A 461 -13.21 25.00 6.23
N LEU A 462 -14.39 24.83 5.64
CA LEU A 462 -15.65 25.24 6.26
C LEU A 462 -15.90 24.47 7.57
N SER A 463 -15.65 23.17 7.60
CA SER A 463 -15.71 22.36 8.83
C SER A 463 -14.71 22.81 9.90
N SER A 464 -13.55 23.34 9.48
CA SER A 464 -12.48 23.75 10.40
C SER A 464 -12.66 25.16 10.95
N LEU A 465 -13.12 26.11 10.13
CA LEU A 465 -13.25 27.53 10.49
C LEU A 465 -14.68 27.94 10.86
N GLY A 466 -15.67 27.12 10.49
CA GLY A 466 -17.08 27.42 10.70
C GLY A 466 -17.51 28.77 10.11
N MET A 467 -18.19 29.57 10.91
CA MET A 467 -18.67 30.91 10.51
C MET A 467 -17.55 31.94 10.25
N ASN A 468 -16.31 31.65 10.64
CA ASN A 468 -15.16 32.51 10.36
C ASN A 468 -14.54 32.24 8.98
N CYS A 469 -15.09 31.29 8.23
CA CYS A 469 -14.65 30.98 6.87
C CYS A 469 -15.08 32.08 5.89
N SER A 470 -14.32 32.29 4.81
CA SER A 470 -14.74 33.16 3.71
C SER A 470 -16.00 32.64 3.01
N SER A 471 -16.85 33.56 2.54
CA SER A 471 -18.07 33.28 1.77
C SER A 471 -17.80 32.49 0.49
N ARG A 472 -16.56 32.46 0.00
CA ARG A 472 -16.14 31.64 -1.14
C ARG A 472 -16.24 30.13 -0.90
N TRP A 473 -16.22 29.71 0.37
CA TRP A 473 -16.30 28.30 0.76
C TRP A 473 -17.72 27.84 1.04
N LEU A 474 -18.74 28.67 0.77
CA LEU A 474 -20.13 28.21 0.79
C LEU A 474 -20.28 26.96 -0.08
N GLU A 475 -20.91 25.92 0.49
CA GLU A 475 -21.21 24.69 -0.25
C GLU A 475 -22.04 25.02 -1.49
N GLY A 476 -21.74 24.37 -2.62
CA GLY A 476 -22.36 24.69 -3.91
C GLY A 476 -23.90 24.64 -3.91
N SER A 477 -24.50 23.73 -3.14
CA SER A 477 -25.96 23.65 -2.94
C SER A 477 -26.52 24.90 -2.24
N THR A 478 -25.85 25.37 -1.20
CA THR A 478 -26.21 26.57 -0.44
C THR A 478 -26.01 27.82 -1.29
N LEU A 479 -24.88 27.91 -2.00
CA LEU A 479 -24.64 29.01 -2.94
C LEU A 479 -25.70 29.05 -4.04
N SER A 480 -26.06 27.91 -4.62
CA SER A 480 -27.13 27.81 -5.62
C SER A 480 -28.47 28.30 -5.07
N THR A 481 -28.79 27.92 -3.83
CA THR A 481 -29.99 28.40 -3.13
C THR A 481 -29.96 29.92 -2.98
N LEU A 482 -28.86 30.48 -2.48
CA LEU A 482 -28.70 31.93 -2.35
C LEU A 482 -28.84 32.65 -3.70
N CYS A 483 -28.22 32.12 -4.76
CA CYS A 483 -28.36 32.68 -6.10
C CYS A 483 -29.82 32.68 -6.56
N SER A 484 -30.53 31.57 -6.37
CA SER A 484 -31.96 31.48 -6.73
C SER A 484 -32.84 32.45 -5.97
N LEU A 485 -32.50 32.73 -4.71
CA LEU A 485 -33.24 33.60 -3.80
C LEU A 485 -32.95 35.09 -4.04
N LEU A 486 -31.72 35.45 -4.41
CA LEU A 486 -31.26 36.84 -4.54
C LEU A 486 -31.27 37.36 -5.98
N ASP A 487 -31.22 36.46 -6.98
CA ASP A 487 -31.27 36.84 -8.40
C ASP A 487 -32.69 36.89 -8.96
N THR A 488 -33.71 36.45 -8.22
CA THR A 488 -35.11 36.57 -8.63
C THR A 488 -35.51 38.03 -8.85
N ARG A 489 -36.23 38.28 -9.94
CA ARG A 489 -36.80 39.61 -10.24
C ARG A 489 -37.97 39.89 -9.31
N SER A 490 -37.67 40.25 -8.06
CA SER A 490 -38.63 40.94 -7.20
C SER A 490 -39.01 42.28 -7.86
N PRO A 491 -40.27 42.74 -7.77
CA PRO A 491 -40.67 44.06 -8.22
C PRO A 491 -40.02 45.20 -7.39
N VAL A 492 -39.39 44.89 -6.26
CA VAL A 492 -38.70 45.84 -5.39
C VAL A 492 -37.21 45.48 -5.37
N GLU A 493 -36.49 46.03 -6.35
CA GLU A 493 -35.03 46.01 -6.48
C GLU A 493 -34.33 44.64 -6.55
N LEU A 494 -33.15 44.64 -7.18
CA LEU A 494 -32.35 43.45 -7.42
C LEU A 494 -31.53 43.19 -6.15
N ASP A 495 -31.98 42.28 -5.27
CA ASP A 495 -31.36 42.04 -3.96
C ASP A 495 -29.86 41.77 -4.01
N TRP A 496 -29.37 41.13 -5.07
CA TRP A 496 -27.94 40.95 -5.30
C TRP A 496 -27.17 42.29 -5.40
N LYS A 497 -27.78 43.36 -5.93
CA LYS A 497 -27.18 44.71 -6.00
C LYS A 497 -26.98 45.27 -4.60
N ARG A 498 -28.04 45.24 -3.79
CA ARG A 498 -28.00 45.68 -2.38
C ARG A 498 -27.01 44.86 -1.57
N LEU A 499 -26.89 43.56 -1.85
CA LEU A 499 -25.85 42.72 -1.24
C LEU A 499 -24.44 43.21 -1.61
N GLY A 500 -24.19 43.54 -2.88
CA GLY A 500 -22.90 44.10 -3.33
C GLY A 500 -22.56 45.44 -2.68
N GLU A 501 -23.56 46.31 -2.50
CA GLU A 501 -23.41 47.58 -1.78
C GLU A 501 -23.03 47.37 -0.31
N LEU A 502 -23.67 46.41 0.37
CA LEU A 502 -23.38 46.11 1.77
C LEU A 502 -22.04 45.40 1.98
N LEU A 503 -21.67 44.47 1.10
CA LEU A 503 -20.44 43.68 1.22
C LEU A 503 -19.17 44.46 0.85
N GLY A 504 -19.25 45.38 -0.11
CA GLY A 504 -18.06 46.01 -0.70
C GLY A 504 -18.19 47.50 -0.99
N LYS A 505 -19.29 48.16 -0.61
CA LYS A 505 -19.65 49.52 -1.07
C LYS A 505 -19.58 49.65 -2.60
N ALA A 506 -20.00 48.59 -3.31
CA ALA A 506 -20.00 48.60 -4.77
C ALA A 506 -20.74 49.85 -5.28
N SER A 507 -20.06 50.66 -6.11
CA SER A 507 -20.70 51.81 -6.75
C SER A 507 -21.64 51.33 -7.86
N ASN A 508 -22.53 52.20 -8.32
CA ASN A 508 -23.41 51.92 -9.47
C ASN A 508 -22.63 51.48 -10.72
N SER A 509 -21.41 51.99 -10.92
CA SER A 509 -20.55 51.56 -12.02
C SER A 509 -20.11 50.10 -11.86
N THR A 510 -19.67 49.71 -10.66
CA THR A 510 -19.22 48.33 -10.40
C THR A 510 -20.37 47.31 -10.43
N ILE A 511 -21.57 47.72 -10.02
CA ILE A 511 -22.77 46.88 -10.13
C ILE A 511 -23.09 46.59 -11.60
N THR A 512 -22.96 47.59 -12.48
CA THR A 512 -23.19 47.42 -13.93
C THR A 512 -22.16 46.48 -14.55
N GLU A 513 -20.89 46.63 -14.16
CA GLU A 513 -19.80 45.73 -14.58
C GLU A 513 -20.03 44.28 -14.12
N VAL A 514 -20.49 44.08 -12.89
CA VAL A 514 -20.85 42.74 -12.37
C VAL A 514 -22.01 42.16 -13.17
N GLU A 515 -23.04 42.93 -13.47
CA GLU A 515 -24.19 42.46 -14.25
C GLU A 515 -23.78 42.02 -15.66
N GLU A 516 -22.94 42.82 -16.32
CA GLU A 516 -22.44 42.55 -17.66
C GLU A 516 -21.50 41.34 -17.66
N GLU A 517 -20.56 41.27 -16.71
CA GLU A 517 -19.64 40.14 -16.57
C GLU A 517 -20.38 38.85 -16.24
N ALA A 518 -21.37 38.89 -15.35
CA ALA A 518 -22.22 37.75 -15.03
C ALA A 518 -22.96 37.26 -16.28
N ARG A 519 -23.51 38.17 -17.08
CA ARG A 519 -24.18 37.85 -18.35
C ARG A 519 -23.22 37.24 -19.37
N ASN A 520 -22.04 37.82 -19.55
CA ASN A 520 -21.02 37.36 -20.49
C ASN A 520 -20.47 35.98 -20.13
N LYS A 521 -20.36 35.67 -18.82
CA LYS A 521 -19.87 34.38 -18.32
C LYS A 521 -20.98 33.36 -18.09
N GLY A 522 -22.25 33.73 -18.27
CA GLY A 522 -23.40 32.87 -17.92
C GLY A 522 -23.45 32.49 -16.45
N LEU A 523 -23.07 33.40 -15.55
CA LEU A 523 -23.04 33.19 -14.09
C LEU A 523 -24.14 33.99 -13.39
N SER A 524 -24.48 33.56 -12.19
CA SER A 524 -25.30 34.34 -11.25
C SER A 524 -24.56 35.64 -10.85
N PRO A 525 -25.23 36.81 -10.88
CA PRO A 525 -24.70 38.05 -10.31
C PRO A 525 -24.35 37.92 -8.83
N THR A 526 -25.20 37.26 -8.03
CA THR A 526 -24.92 36.96 -6.61
C THR A 526 -23.61 36.19 -6.43
N ASN A 527 -23.40 35.12 -7.21
CA ASN A 527 -22.17 34.34 -7.16
C ASN A 527 -20.95 35.22 -7.48
N LEU A 528 -21.05 36.04 -8.54
CA LEU A 528 -19.95 36.90 -8.94
C LEU A 528 -19.60 37.96 -7.87
N ILE A 529 -20.60 38.49 -7.15
CA ILE A 529 -20.38 39.39 -6.01
C ILE A 529 -19.64 38.69 -4.89
N LEU A 530 -20.07 37.49 -4.49
CA LEU A 530 -19.41 36.76 -3.41
C LEU A 530 -17.96 36.38 -3.76
N ILE A 531 -17.68 36.18 -5.05
CA ILE A 531 -16.32 36.00 -5.56
C ILE A 531 -15.54 37.32 -5.49
N LYS A 532 -16.07 38.44 -6.00
CA LYS A 532 -15.34 39.72 -6.02
C LYS A 532 -15.13 40.34 -4.64
N TYR A 533 -16.11 40.17 -3.75
CA TYR A 533 -16.14 40.74 -2.41
C TYR A 533 -16.26 39.63 -1.35
N PRO A 534 -15.20 38.83 -1.17
CA PRO A 534 -15.20 37.81 -0.12
C PRO A 534 -15.28 38.48 1.25
N VAL A 535 -16.21 38.01 2.06
CA VAL A 535 -16.34 38.36 3.47
C VAL A 535 -16.40 37.09 4.30
N ILE A 536 -16.17 37.17 5.60
CA ILE A 536 -16.43 36.01 6.47
C ILE A 536 -17.94 35.73 6.52
N LEU A 537 -18.32 34.45 6.66
CA LEU A 537 -19.73 34.04 6.66
C LEU A 537 -20.58 34.75 7.71
N TYR A 538 -20.01 35.05 8.88
CA TYR A 538 -20.69 35.85 9.89
C TYR A 538 -21.10 37.24 9.39
N GLN A 539 -20.23 37.92 8.64
CA GLN A 539 -20.53 39.23 8.04
C GLN A 539 -21.58 39.09 6.93
N LEU A 540 -21.49 38.03 6.12
CA LEU A 540 -22.51 37.74 5.11
C LEU A 540 -23.91 37.59 5.75
N ILE A 541 -24.02 36.84 6.85
CA ILE A 541 -25.27 36.70 7.61
C ILE A 541 -25.76 38.05 8.12
N GLN A 542 -24.87 38.90 8.64
CA GLN A 542 -25.24 40.25 9.10
C GLN A 542 -25.81 41.10 7.96
N CYS A 543 -25.19 41.09 6.78
CA CYS A 543 -25.69 41.80 5.60
C CYS A 543 -27.05 41.26 5.16
N LEU A 544 -27.22 39.93 5.09
CA LEU A 544 -28.50 39.32 4.73
C LEU A 544 -29.61 39.63 5.73
N THR A 545 -29.27 39.72 7.03
CA THR A 545 -30.22 40.13 8.08
C THR A 545 -30.64 41.60 7.91
N GLN A 546 -29.70 42.50 7.57
CA GLN A 546 -30.00 43.90 7.27
C GLN A 546 -30.84 44.10 6.00
N MET A 547 -30.86 43.10 5.12
CA MET A 547 -31.71 43.07 3.92
C MET A 547 -33.07 42.39 4.18
N ASP A 548 -33.35 41.99 5.42
CA ASP A 548 -34.57 41.24 5.79
C ASP A 548 -34.70 39.91 5.03
N ARG A 549 -33.57 39.25 4.69
CA ARG A 549 -33.50 37.97 3.96
C ARG A 549 -33.28 36.78 4.90
N GLU A 550 -34.24 36.53 5.79
CA GLU A 550 -34.21 35.41 6.75
C GLU A 550 -34.15 34.03 6.06
N ASP A 551 -34.68 33.93 4.85
CA ASP A 551 -34.61 32.74 4.00
C ASP A 551 -33.16 32.38 3.62
N CYS A 552 -32.38 33.37 3.19
CA CYS A 552 -30.96 33.22 2.89
C CYS A 552 -30.14 32.89 4.14
N VAL A 553 -30.43 33.54 5.28
CA VAL A 553 -29.78 33.24 6.57
C VAL A 553 -30.07 31.80 7.00
N SER A 554 -31.30 31.35 6.85
CA SER A 554 -31.72 29.97 7.16
C SER A 554 -30.98 28.95 6.30
N ALA A 555 -30.77 29.23 5.01
CA ALA A 555 -30.01 28.35 4.12
C ALA A 555 -28.55 28.16 4.62
N ILE A 556 -27.87 29.24 5.00
CA ILE A 556 -26.50 29.17 5.54
C ILE A 556 -26.47 28.43 6.88
N ASN A 557 -27.42 28.70 7.77
CA ASN A 557 -27.48 28.01 9.06
C ASN A 557 -27.74 26.50 8.90
N ASN A 558 -28.62 26.11 7.98
CA ASN A 558 -28.89 24.71 7.66
C ASN A 558 -27.64 23.99 7.14
N MET A 559 -26.87 24.62 6.25
CA MET A 559 -25.58 24.11 5.80
C MET A 559 -24.63 23.86 6.98
N MET A 560 -24.53 24.83 7.90
CA MET A 560 -23.67 24.72 9.07
C MET A 560 -24.10 23.61 10.04
N MET A 561 -25.41 23.37 10.21
CA MET A 561 -25.91 22.25 11.01
C MET A 561 -25.55 20.91 10.35
N GLN A 562 -25.80 20.76 9.05
CA GLN A 562 -25.47 19.54 8.31
C GLN A 562 -23.96 19.22 8.33
N LEU A 563 -23.10 20.24 8.33
CA LEU A 563 -21.66 20.06 8.44
C LEU A 563 -21.24 19.55 9.81
N LYS A 564 -21.85 20.05 10.89
CA LYS A 564 -21.59 19.54 12.25
C LYS A 564 -22.00 18.06 12.34
N ASP A 565 -23.18 17.71 11.85
CA ASP A 565 -23.65 16.34 11.84
C ASP A 565 -22.71 15.41 11.03
N LYS A 566 -22.16 15.88 9.90
CA LYS A 566 -21.19 15.11 9.11
C LYS A 566 -19.88 14.88 9.87
N VAL A 567 -19.40 15.88 10.62
CA VAL A 567 -18.14 15.79 11.38
C VAL A 567 -18.29 14.89 12.61
N GLU A 568 -19.45 14.91 13.28
CA GLU A 568 -19.71 14.06 14.45
C GLU A 568 -19.88 12.57 14.09
N ASN A 569 -20.24 12.27 12.84
CA ASN A 569 -20.44 10.90 12.34
C ASN A 569 -19.22 10.28 11.63
N GLN A 570 -18.11 11.03 11.48
CA GLN A 570 -16.84 10.56 10.89
C GLN A 570 -15.81 10.25 11.96
#